data_AF-A0A416I476-F1
#
_entry.id   AF-A0A416I476-F1
#
_cell.length_a   1.000
_cell.length_b   1.000
_cell.length_c   1.000
_cell.angle_alpha   90.00
_cell.angle_beta   90.00
_cell.angle_gamma   90.00
#
_symmetry.space_group_name_H-M   'P 1'
#
loop_
_entity.id
_entity.type
_entity.pdbx_description
1 polymer ?
#
loop_
_entity_poly.entity_id
_entity_poly.type
_entity_poly.pdbx_seq_one_letter_code
_entity_poly.pdbx_strand_id
1 'polypeptide(L)'
;MIKNEFPEWIYSPVNDPMWNNLFERIEDALGFKLFIWQKTYIMGLGYRCSGQTTADVLRNLVGERTSESIYLERPKNRMEDFYQKELIEIKRKLDDKGIISRDIERKKR
;
A
#
# COMPACT_ATOMS: atom_id res chain seq x y z
N MET A 1 25.57 -3.88 17.39
CA MET A 1 24.41 -3.09 16.94
C MET A 1 24.69 -2.63 15.52
N ILE A 2 24.14 -3.31 14.51
CA ILE A 2 24.24 -2.84 13.13
C ILE A 2 23.18 -1.76 13.01
N LYS A 3 23.59 -0.49 12.97
CA LYS A 3 22.70 0.59 12.56
C LYS A 3 22.41 0.35 11.09
N ASN A 4 21.24 -0.20 10.79
CA ASN A 4 20.71 -0.26 9.43
C ASN A 4 20.35 1.18 9.01
N GLU A 5 21.37 1.98 8.71
CA GLU A 5 21.18 3.29 8.12
C GLU A 5 20.92 3.07 6.64
N PHE A 6 19.69 3.36 6.23
CA PHE A 6 19.30 3.28 4.83
C PHE A 6 20.21 4.15 3.95
N PRO A 7 20.40 3.80 2.67
CA PRO A 7 21.20 4.61 1.74
C PRO A 7 20.70 6.06 1.64
N GLU A 8 21.57 7.06 1.73
CA GLU A 8 21.18 8.49 1.80
C GLU A 8 20.27 8.95 0.65
N TRP A 9 20.42 8.34 -0.54
CA TRP A 9 19.62 8.68 -1.73
C TRP A 9 18.12 8.47 -1.50
N ILE A 10 17.69 7.62 -0.55
CA ILE A 10 16.27 7.40 -0.31
C ILE A 10 15.57 8.60 0.32
N TYR A 11 16.30 9.62 0.79
CA TYR A 11 15.74 10.87 1.31
C TYR A 11 15.87 12.04 0.33
N SER A 12 16.29 11.77 -0.91
CA SER A 12 16.52 12.78 -1.94
C SER A 12 15.30 13.70 -2.14
N PRO A 13 15.53 14.96 -2.57
CA PRO A 13 14.47 15.86 -2.99
C PRO A 13 13.85 15.42 -4.32
N VAL A 14 12.68 15.96 -4.65
CA VAL A 14 11.89 15.62 -5.85
C VAL A 14 12.19 16.52 -7.07
N ASN A 15 13.25 17.33 -7.00
CA ASN A 15 13.66 18.27 -8.05
C ASN A 15 12.59 19.29 -8.48
N ASP A 16 11.64 19.59 -7.60
CA ASP A 16 10.66 20.65 -7.77
C ASP A 16 10.74 21.62 -6.56
N PRO A 17 11.11 22.89 -6.77
CA PRO A 17 11.33 23.85 -5.67
C PRO A 17 10.10 24.09 -4.79
N MET A 18 8.90 24.07 -5.36
CA MET A 18 7.65 24.29 -4.60
C MET A 18 7.39 23.09 -3.67
N TRP A 19 7.50 21.88 -4.21
CA TRP A 19 7.27 20.65 -3.44
C TRP A 19 8.37 20.39 -2.42
N ASN A 20 9.63 20.66 -2.74
CA ASN A 20 10.74 20.53 -1.80
C ASN A 20 10.55 21.43 -0.56
N ASN A 21 10.15 22.69 -0.75
CA ASN A 21 9.88 23.59 0.38
C ASN A 21 8.72 23.11 1.26
N LEU A 22 7.67 22.53 0.64
CA LEU A 22 6.56 21.96 1.38
C LEU A 22 7.00 20.73 2.19
N PHE A 23 7.79 19.83 1.60
CA PHE A 23 8.28 18.64 2.30
C PHE A 23 9.25 18.97 3.43
N GLU A 24 10.14 19.94 3.27
CA GLU A 24 11.03 20.39 4.35
C GLU A 24 10.25 20.88 5.57
N ARG A 25 9.18 21.68 5.36
CA ARG A 25 8.31 22.15 6.45
C ARG A 25 7.55 21.00 7.14
N ILE A 26 7.17 19.99 6.37
CA ILE A 26 6.50 18.78 6.89
C ILE A 26 7.48 17.93 7.70
N GLU A 27 8.69 17.73 7.19
CA GLU A 27 9.74 16.95 7.88
C GLU A 27 10.18 17.63 9.19
N ASP A 28 10.31 18.96 9.19
CA ASP A 28 10.62 19.76 10.39
C ASP A 28 9.51 19.66 11.45
N ALA A 29 8.26 19.78 11.04
CA ALA A 29 7.11 19.64 11.94
C ALA A 29 6.96 18.23 12.53
N LEU A 30 7.35 17.20 11.77
CA LEU A 30 7.24 15.81 12.17
C LEU A 30 8.50 15.28 12.89
N GLY A 31 9.63 15.98 12.77
CA GLY A 31 10.92 15.57 13.35
C GLY A 31 11.58 14.38 12.66
N PHE A 32 11.16 14.00 11.44
CA PHE A 32 11.79 12.95 10.65
C PHE A 32 11.71 13.21 9.14
N LYS A 33 12.65 12.64 8.38
CA LYS A 33 12.74 12.80 6.93
C LYS A 33 11.83 11.84 6.17
N LEU A 34 11.16 12.33 5.14
CA LEU A 34 10.36 11.53 4.23
C LEU A 34 11.26 10.87 3.17
N PHE A 35 10.89 9.65 2.80
CA PHE A 35 11.54 8.97 1.69
C PHE A 35 11.10 9.55 0.33
N ILE A 36 11.99 9.51 -0.67
CA ILE A 36 11.75 10.01 -2.03
C ILE A 36 10.48 9.40 -2.63
N TRP A 37 10.22 8.12 -2.39
CA TRP A 37 9.02 7.45 -2.90
C TRP A 37 7.73 7.94 -2.22
N GLN A 38 7.79 8.37 -0.96
CA GLN A 38 6.66 9.04 -0.29
C GLN A 38 6.42 10.42 -0.89
N LYS A 39 7.50 11.17 -1.16
CA LYS A 39 7.44 12.49 -1.79
C LYS A 39 6.83 12.41 -3.20
N THR A 40 7.29 11.48 -4.04
CA THR A 40 6.74 11.26 -5.40
C THR A 40 5.31 10.74 -5.40
N TYR A 41 4.92 9.99 -4.37
CA TYR A 41 3.52 9.55 -4.19
C TYR A 41 2.61 10.74 -3.88
N ILE A 42 3.03 11.64 -2.98
CA ILE A 42 2.30 12.86 -2.64
C ILE A 42 2.16 13.78 -3.87
N MET A 43 3.16 13.80 -4.76
CA MET A 43 3.10 14.53 -6.04
C MET A 43 2.22 13.88 -7.11
N GLY A 44 1.63 12.70 -6.86
CA GLY A 44 0.77 12.01 -7.83
C GLY A 44 1.49 11.38 -9.03
N LEU A 45 2.82 11.25 -9.00
CA LEU A 45 3.64 10.75 -10.12
C LEU A 45 3.66 9.20 -10.25
N GLY A 46 2.75 8.50 -9.56
CA GLY A 46 2.41 7.09 -9.83
C GLY A 46 3.49 6.04 -9.54
N TYR A 47 4.66 6.40 -9.05
CA TYR A 47 5.73 5.43 -8.77
C TYR A 47 5.37 4.56 -7.54
N ARG A 48 5.08 3.27 -7.76
CA ARG A 48 5.06 2.24 -6.69
C ARG A 48 6.23 1.27 -6.92
N CYS A 49 7.37 1.52 -6.31
CA CYS A 49 8.26 0.41 -5.97
C CYS A 49 7.60 -0.37 -4.82
N SER A 50 7.01 -1.53 -5.14
CA SER A 50 6.53 -2.60 -4.23
C SER A 50 5.15 -2.49 -3.54
N GLY A 51 4.11 -1.88 -4.14
CA GLY A 51 2.79 -1.84 -3.47
C GLY A 51 1.53 -1.76 -4.32
N GLN A 52 1.57 -1.97 -5.65
CA GLN A 52 0.37 -1.81 -6.49
C GLN A 52 -0.76 -2.76 -6.09
N THR A 53 -0.42 -4.03 -6.06
CA THR A 53 -1.30 -5.13 -5.65
C THR A 53 -1.79 -4.98 -4.20
N THR A 54 -0.91 -4.61 -3.26
CA THR A 54 -1.27 -4.45 -1.84
C THR A 54 -2.29 -3.35 -1.59
N ALA A 55 -2.14 -2.17 -2.20
CA ALA A 55 -3.13 -1.10 -2.00
C ALA A 55 -4.43 -1.34 -2.79
N ASP A 56 -4.38 -2.06 -3.92
CA ASP A 56 -5.59 -2.50 -4.63
C ASP A 56 -6.36 -3.56 -3.83
N VAL A 57 -5.65 -4.48 -3.18
CA VAL A 57 -6.21 -5.47 -2.23
C VAL A 57 -6.85 -4.77 -1.03
N LEU A 58 -6.15 -3.82 -0.39
CA LEU A 58 -6.69 -3.09 0.75
C LEU A 58 -7.91 -2.25 0.34
N ARG A 59 -7.88 -1.59 -0.81
CA ARG A 59 -9.03 -0.87 -1.35
C ARG A 59 -10.25 -1.78 -1.52
N ASN A 60 -10.06 -3.01 -1.99
CA ASN A 60 -11.14 -3.98 -2.15
C ASN A 60 -11.66 -4.54 -0.81
N LEU A 61 -10.78 -4.78 0.17
CA LEU A 61 -11.14 -5.34 1.48
C LEU A 61 -11.81 -4.33 2.43
N VAL A 62 -11.35 -3.07 2.42
CA VAL A 62 -11.76 -2.06 3.42
C VAL A 62 -12.32 -0.76 2.82
N GLY A 63 -12.37 -0.63 1.50
CA GLY A 63 -12.98 0.53 0.81
C GLY A 63 -14.50 0.63 0.99
N GLU A 64 -15.14 1.62 0.33
CA GLU A 64 -16.56 1.99 0.53
C GLU A 64 -17.49 0.78 0.75
N ARG A 65 -18.08 0.70 1.94
CA ARG A 65 -18.84 -0.46 2.45
C ARG A 65 -20.26 -0.56 1.88
N THR A 66 -20.46 -0.22 0.61
CA THR A 66 -21.79 -0.23 -0.02
C THR A 66 -22.15 -1.56 -0.67
N SER A 67 -21.26 -2.57 -0.71
CA SER A 67 -21.51 -3.78 -1.52
C SER A 67 -20.83 -5.04 -0.97
N GLU A 68 -21.64 -6.11 -0.96
CA GLU A 68 -21.44 -7.57 -0.93
C GLU A 68 -20.05 -8.18 -0.64
N SER A 69 -20.05 -9.40 -0.09
CA SER A 69 -18.86 -10.25 0.07
C SER A 69 -18.05 -10.32 -1.23
N ILE A 70 -16.72 -10.42 -1.11
CA ILE A 70 -15.84 -10.59 -2.27
C ILE A 70 -15.92 -12.05 -2.71
N TYR A 71 -16.48 -12.29 -3.90
CA TYR A 71 -16.55 -13.61 -4.50
C TYR A 71 -15.31 -13.93 -5.32
N LEU A 72 -14.58 -14.98 -4.94
CA LEU A 72 -13.41 -15.47 -5.68
C LEU A 72 -13.78 -16.64 -6.59
N GLU A 73 -13.58 -16.47 -7.89
CA GLU A 73 -13.60 -17.54 -8.90
C GLU A 73 -12.24 -18.25 -8.99
N ARG A 74 -12.20 -19.42 -9.65
CA ARG A 74 -10.94 -20.11 -9.95
C ARG A 74 -10.06 -19.18 -10.81
N PRO A 75 -8.80 -18.91 -10.41
CA PRO A 75 -7.93 -18.02 -11.15
C PRO A 75 -7.69 -18.56 -12.56
N LYS A 76 -7.80 -17.68 -13.57
CA LYS A 76 -7.63 -18.01 -14.99
C LYS A 76 -6.17 -17.90 -15.43
N ASN A 77 -5.35 -17.17 -14.66
CA ASN A 77 -3.92 -16.96 -14.92
C ASN A 77 -3.10 -16.79 -13.63
N ARG A 78 -1.76 -16.77 -13.77
CA ARG A 78 -0.81 -16.69 -12.65
C ARG A 78 -0.86 -15.36 -11.89
N MET A 79 -1.22 -14.26 -12.55
CA MET A 79 -1.35 -12.95 -11.91
C MET A 79 -2.58 -12.89 -11.02
N GLU A 80 -3.68 -13.47 -11.47
CA GLU A 80 -4.92 -13.61 -10.70
C GLU A 80 -4.72 -14.55 -9.51
N ASP A 81 -4.00 -15.66 -9.68
CA ASP A 81 -3.62 -16.55 -8.58
C ASP A 81 -2.78 -15.82 -7.51
N PHE A 82 -1.82 -14.98 -7.94
CA PHE A 82 -1.01 -14.17 -7.02
C PHE A 82 -1.86 -13.14 -6.28
N TYR A 83 -2.71 -12.41 -7.00
CA TYR A 83 -3.63 -11.42 -6.41
C TYR A 83 -4.56 -12.06 -5.38
N GLN A 84 -5.16 -13.21 -5.69
CA GLN A 84 -6.04 -13.93 -4.77
C GLN A 84 -5.29 -14.42 -3.51
N LYS A 85 -4.03 -14.84 -3.63
CA LYS A 85 -3.19 -15.22 -2.49
C LYS A 85 -2.89 -14.03 -1.58
N GLU A 86 -2.49 -12.90 -2.18
CA GLU A 86 -2.19 -11.67 -1.44
C GLU A 86 -3.45 -11.13 -0.73
N LEU A 87 -4.61 -11.17 -1.39
CA LEU A 87 -5.91 -10.83 -0.81
C LEU A 87 -6.23 -11.64 0.46
N ILE A 88 -6.05 -12.96 0.39
CA ILE A 88 -6.33 -13.86 1.52
C ILE A 88 -5.35 -13.65 2.66
N GLU A 89 -4.06 -13.48 2.35
CA GLU A 89 -3.04 -13.26 3.36
C GLU A 89 -3.27 -11.94 4.11
N ILE A 90 -3.63 -10.88 3.38
CA ILE A 90 -3.94 -9.57 3.97
C ILE A 90 -5.23 -9.66 4.79
N LYS A 91 -6.29 -10.29 4.28
CA LYS A 91 -7.52 -10.51 5.06
C LYS A 91 -7.26 -11.24 6.37
N ARG A 92 -6.49 -12.33 6.35
CA ARG A 92 -6.12 -13.07 7.57
C ARG A 92 -5.40 -12.16 8.58
N LYS A 93 -4.45 -11.34 8.13
CA LYS A 93 -3.74 -10.38 9.00
C LYS A 93 -4.68 -9.32 9.58
N LEU A 94 -5.70 -8.89 8.84
CA LEU A 94 -6.72 -7.96 9.34
C LEU A 94 -7.62 -8.63 10.40
N ASP A 95 -8.02 -9.87 10.16
CA ASP A 95 -8.86 -10.64 11.08
C ASP A 95 -8.14 -10.97 12.39
N ASP A 96 -6.86 -11.36 12.32
CA ASP A 96 -5.99 -11.58 13.49
C ASP A 96 -5.87 -10.32 14.37
N LYS A 97 -6.11 -9.14 13.79
CA LYS A 97 -6.10 -7.84 14.46
C LYS A 97 -7.50 -7.32 14.79
N GLY A 98 -8.55 -8.09 14.50
CA GLY A 98 -9.94 -7.72 14.76
C GLY A 98 -10.47 -6.58 13.87
N ILE A 99 -9.86 -6.33 12.70
CA ILE A 99 -10.24 -5.25 11.79
C ILE A 99 -11.40 -5.72 10.90
N ILE A 100 -12.55 -5.04 11.03
CA ILE A 100 -13.73 -5.32 10.22
C ILE A 100 -13.44 -4.99 8.74
N SER A 101 -13.34 -6.04 7.94
CA SER A 101 -13.11 -6.01 6.49
C SER A 101 -14.15 -6.91 5.80
N ARG A 102 -14.37 -6.73 4.49
CA ARG A 102 -15.34 -7.53 3.74
C ARG A 102 -15.01 -9.01 3.81
N ASP A 103 -16.04 -9.85 3.93
CA ASP A 103 -15.85 -11.29 3.89
C ASP A 103 -15.48 -11.77 2.49
N ILE A 104 -14.67 -12.84 2.47
CA ILE A 104 -14.23 -13.48 1.24
C ILE A 104 -14.98 -14.79 1.11
N GLU A 105 -15.81 -14.90 0.08
CA GLU A 105 -16.53 -16.13 -0.23
C GLU A 105 -15.90 -16.81 -1.43
N ARG A 106 -15.50 -18.07 -1.24
CA ARG A 106 -15.14 -18.93 -2.36
C ARG A 106 -16.38 -19.68 -2.79
N LYS A 107 -16.75 -19.55 -4.07
CA LYS A 107 -17.83 -20.35 -4.64
C LYS A 107 -17.43 -21.83 -4.58
N LYS A 108 -17.91 -22.54 -3.56
CA LYS A 108 -17.92 -24.00 -3.56
C LYS A 108 -18.97 -24.44 -4.57
N ARG A 109 -18.55 -25.21 -5.56
CA ARG A 109 -19.48 -26.11 -6.25
C ARG A 109 -19.81 -27.26 -5.31
#